data_AF-A0AAE0UVB7-F1
#
_entry.id   AF-A0AAE0UVB7-F1
#
_cell.length_a   1.000
_cell.length_b   1.000
_cell.length_c   1.000
_cell.angle_alpha   90.00
_cell.angle_beta   90.00
_cell.angle_gamma   90.00
#
_symmetry.space_group_name_H-M   'P 1'
#
loop_
_entity.id
_entity.type
_entity.pdbx_description
1 polymer ?
#
loop_
_entity_poly.entity_id
_entity_poly.type
_entity_poly.pdbx_seq_one_letter_code
_entity_poly.pdbx_strand_id
1 'polypeptide(L)'
;MTGLLLKMKSGKNLNYLINTKTCIIKRDRKRNGVGVVLKEEFVRNVLEVKRVSDRVMSLKLEIEEVMLNVVSGYAPQVGCELEEKERFWSELDEVMESIPTGERVVIGADFNGHVGEGNTGDEEVMGKFGVKERNLEGQMVVDFAHR
;
A
#
# COMPACT_ATOMS: atom_id res chain seq x y z
N MET A 1 -13.81 8.55 -4.23
CA MET A 1 -12.73 7.66 -4.72
C MET A 1 -11.44 8.28 -4.20
N THR A 2 -11.01 7.87 -3.02
CA THR A 2 -9.75 8.33 -2.42
C THR A 2 -8.65 7.52 -3.09
N GLY A 3 -8.10 8.04 -4.18
CA GLY A 3 -6.98 7.41 -4.87
C GLY A 3 -5.69 7.78 -4.16
N LEU A 4 -4.98 6.80 -3.60
CA LEU A 4 -3.64 7.03 -3.05
C LEU A 4 -2.65 7.12 -4.21
N LEU A 5 -1.96 8.25 -4.32
CA LEU A 5 -0.89 8.48 -5.28
C LEU A 5 0.45 8.14 -4.62
N LEU A 6 1.05 7.01 -4.99
CA LEU A 6 2.40 6.65 -4.56
C LEU A 6 3.43 7.53 -5.32
N LYS A 7 4.05 8.48 -4.61
CA LYS A 7 5.19 9.27 -5.11
C LYS A 7 6.48 8.58 -4.66
N MET A 8 7.09 7.81 -5.56
CA MET A 8 8.43 7.25 -5.33
C MET A 8 9.48 8.37 -5.42
N LYS A 9 10.17 8.67 -4.31
CA LYS A 9 11.35 9.54 -4.29
C LYS A 9 12.60 8.68 -4.41
N SER A 10 13.19 8.62 -5.60
CA SER A 10 14.64 8.38 -5.74
C SER A 10 15.35 9.72 -5.57
N GLY A 11 16.57 9.72 -5.02
CA GLY A 11 17.36 10.88 -4.57
C GLY A 11 17.79 11.91 -5.63
N LYS A 12 17.01 12.11 -6.69
CA LYS A 12 17.10 13.24 -7.61
C LYS A 12 15.74 13.92 -7.60
N ASN A 13 15.70 15.22 -7.32
CA ASN A 13 14.49 16.05 -7.34
C ASN A 13 13.67 15.81 -8.61
N LEU A 14 12.64 14.95 -8.55
CA LEU A 14 11.59 14.89 -9.55
C LEU A 14 10.24 15.18 -8.92
N ASN A 15 9.77 16.38 -9.20
CA ASN A 15 8.37 16.76 -9.07
C ASN A 15 7.63 16.20 -10.28
N TYR A 16 7.05 15.01 -10.15
CA TYR A 16 6.16 14.48 -11.17
C TYR A 16 4.77 15.14 -11.04
N LEU A 17 4.50 16.12 -11.90
CA LEU A 17 3.14 16.45 -12.33
C LEU A 17 2.71 15.40 -13.37
N ILE A 18 1.64 14.67 -13.09
CA ILE A 18 1.13 13.64 -14.01
C ILE A 18 0.34 14.33 -15.12
N ASN A 19 0.88 14.29 -16.34
CA ASN A 19 0.13 14.47 -17.58
C ASN A 19 -0.41 13.08 -18.00
N THR A 20 -1.68 13.03 -18.39
CA THR A 20 -2.55 11.86 -18.32
C THR A 20 -2.38 10.83 -19.45
N LYS A 21 -2.29 9.55 -19.10
CA LYS A 21 -2.94 8.40 -19.78
C LYS A 21 -3.05 7.23 -18.79
N THR A 22 -4.22 6.60 -18.76
CA THR A 22 -4.72 5.81 -17.62
C THR A 22 -4.76 4.33 -17.95
N CYS A 23 -3.99 3.48 -17.25
CA CYS A 23 -4.22 2.03 -17.22
C CYS A 23 -4.96 1.71 -15.92
N ILE A 24 -6.28 1.50 -15.99
CA ILE A 24 -7.08 1.02 -14.86
C ILE A 24 -7.32 -0.48 -15.09
N ILE A 25 -6.67 -1.34 -14.30
CA ILE A 25 -7.01 -2.76 -14.25
C ILE A 25 -8.28 -2.91 -13.38
N LYS A 26 -9.45 -2.63 -13.96
CA LYS A 26 -10.76 -2.90 -13.35
C LYS A 26 -11.32 -4.19 -13.93
N ARG A 27 -11.33 -5.25 -13.14
CA ARG A 27 -12.19 -6.44 -13.33
C ARG A 27 -13.07 -6.61 -12.10
N ASP A 28 -13.97 -5.67 -11.83
CA ASP A 28 -15.35 -5.95 -11.41
C ASP A 28 -16.16 -4.70 -11.04
N ARG A 29 -17.50 -4.84 -11.05
CA ARG A 29 -18.49 -3.78 -10.74
C ARG A 29 -18.73 -3.57 -9.23
N LYS A 30 -17.87 -4.06 -8.33
CA LYS A 30 -18.06 -3.90 -6.88
C LYS A 30 -17.60 -2.52 -6.39
N ARG A 31 -18.28 -2.01 -5.35
CA ARG A 31 -18.15 -0.64 -4.80
C ARG A 31 -16.81 -0.34 -4.12
N ASN A 32 -15.99 -1.36 -3.84
CA ASN A 32 -14.69 -1.25 -3.20
C ASN A 32 -13.60 -1.62 -4.21
N GLY A 33 -12.54 -0.82 -4.31
CA GLY A 33 -11.52 -1.07 -5.32
C GLY A 33 -10.19 -0.42 -4.97
N VAL A 34 -9.22 -1.28 -4.70
CA VAL A 34 -7.80 -0.96 -4.86
C VAL A 34 -7.42 -0.85 -6.33
N GLY A 35 -6.37 -0.08 -6.60
CA GLY A 35 -5.84 0.10 -7.94
C GLY A 35 -4.50 0.83 -7.92
N VAL A 36 -3.65 0.48 -8.88
CA VAL A 36 -2.35 1.13 -9.09
C VAL A 36 -2.40 1.85 -10.43
N VAL A 37 -1.99 3.12 -10.44
CA VAL A 37 -1.86 3.91 -11.66
C VAL A 37 -0.38 4.08 -11.98
N LEU A 38 0.02 3.64 -13.17
CA LEU A 38 1.38 3.73 -13.66
C LEU A 38 1.48 4.77 -14.78
N LYS A 39 2.64 5.42 -14.87
CA LYS A 39 3.01 6.18 -16.05
C LYS A 39 3.26 5.22 -17.21
N GLU A 40 2.91 5.64 -18.42
CA GLU A 40 2.97 4.81 -19.64
C GLU A 40 4.34 4.14 -19.85
N GLU A 41 5.43 4.83 -19.51
CA GLU A 41 6.80 4.30 -19.64
C GLU A 41 7.09 3.06 -18.79
N PHE A 42 6.37 2.88 -17.67
CA PHE A 42 6.53 1.74 -16.76
C PHE A 42 5.60 0.57 -17.09
N VAL A 43 4.65 0.74 -18.02
CA VAL A 43 3.70 -0.33 -18.37
C VAL A 43 4.43 -1.54 -18.97
N ARG A 44 5.48 -1.30 -19.76
CA ARG A 44 6.33 -2.37 -20.33
C ARG A 44 7.18 -3.10 -19.30
N ASN A 45 7.35 -2.52 -18.11
CA ASN A 45 8.14 -3.06 -17.01
C ASN A 45 7.29 -3.94 -16.08
N VAL A 46 5.98 -4.06 -16.33
CA VAL A 46 5.07 -4.89 -15.54
C VAL A 46 5.34 -6.35 -15.84
N LEU A 47 5.75 -7.08 -14.81
CA LEU A 47 5.97 -8.52 -14.87
C LEU A 47 4.74 -9.29 -14.38
N GLU A 48 4.06 -8.79 -13.36
CA GLU A 48 2.94 -9.49 -12.75
C GLU A 48 1.94 -8.52 -12.12
N VAL A 49 0.65 -8.87 -12.19
CA VAL A 49 -0.43 -8.19 -11.48
C VAL A 49 -1.24 -9.25 -10.76
N LYS A 50 -1.34 -9.15 -9.43
CA LYS A 50 -2.20 -10.01 -8.62
C LYS A 50 -3.28 -9.18 -7.95
N ARG A 51 -4.53 -9.62 -8.11
CA ARG A 51 -5.65 -9.11 -7.31
C ARG A 51 -5.95 -10.18 -6.27
N VAL A 52 -5.52 -9.94 -5.03
CA VAL A 52 -5.70 -10.88 -3.91
C VAL A 52 -7.14 -10.84 -3.45
N SER A 53 -7.68 -9.63 -3.27
CA SER A 53 -9.08 -9.42 -2.89
C SER A 53 -9.64 -8.13 -3.48
N ASP A 54 -10.83 -7.72 -3.04
CA ASP A 54 -11.35 -6.39 -3.36
C ASP A 54 -10.61 -5.25 -2.63
N ARG A 55 -9.83 -5.60 -1.60
CA ARG A 55 -9.10 -4.70 -0.72
C ARG A 55 -7.58 -4.81 -0.82
N VAL A 56 -7.03 -5.84 -1.46
CA VAL A 56 -5.58 -6.02 -1.64
C VAL A 56 -5.23 -6.36 -3.09
N MET A 57 -4.25 -5.64 -3.64
CA MET A 57 -3.69 -5.84 -4.98
C MET A 57 -2.17 -5.70 -4.90
N SER A 58 -1.44 -6.53 -5.65
CA SER A 58 0.00 -6.36 -5.84
C SER A 58 0.37 -6.28 -7.31
N LEU A 59 1.45 -5.57 -7.57
CA LEU A 59 2.01 -5.33 -8.88
C LEU A 59 3.51 -5.53 -8.79
N LYS A 60 4.07 -6.36 -9.68
CA LYS A 60 5.50 -6.56 -9.81
C LYS A 60 6.04 -5.85 -11.04
N LEU A 61 7.06 -5.05 -10.85
CA LEU A 61 7.77 -4.29 -11.88
C LEU A 61 9.25 -4.64 -11.85
N GLU A 62 9.92 -4.57 -13.00
CA GLU A 62 11.38 -4.55 -13.09
C GLU A 62 11.83 -3.22 -13.71
N ILE A 63 12.53 -2.40 -12.94
CA ILE A 63 13.01 -1.08 -13.37
C ILE A 63 14.51 -1.04 -13.19
N GLU A 64 15.27 -0.86 -14.27
CA GLU A 64 16.75 -0.77 -14.22
C GLU A 64 17.37 -1.96 -13.42
N GLU A 65 16.94 -3.20 -13.72
CA GLU A 65 17.36 -4.44 -13.04
C GLU A 65 16.96 -4.55 -11.56
N VAL A 66 16.14 -3.62 -11.06
CA VAL A 66 15.56 -3.67 -9.71
C VAL A 66 14.14 -4.21 -9.76
N MET A 67 13.92 -5.32 -9.06
CA MET A 67 12.59 -5.88 -8.81
C MET A 67 11.86 -5.05 -7.76
N LEU A 68 10.71 -4.49 -8.14
CA LEU A 68 9.87 -3.65 -7.30
C LEU A 68 8.46 -4.23 -7.21
N ASN A 69 8.00 -4.46 -5.98
CA ASN A 69 6.66 -4.89 -5.66
C ASN A 69 5.87 -3.70 -5.10
N VAL A 70 4.80 -3.31 -5.77
CA VAL A 70 3.86 -2.29 -5.32
C VAL A 70 2.63 -3.00 -4.78
N VAL A 71 2.32 -2.81 -3.50
CA VAL A 71 1.14 -3.37 -2.87
C VAL A 71 0.16 -2.25 -2.59
N SER A 72 -1.08 -2.40 -3.05
CA SER A 72 -2.18 -1.48 -2.79
C SER A 72 -3.19 -2.13 -1.86
N GLY A 73 -3.50 -1.44 -0.76
CA GLY A 73 -4.41 -1.92 0.29
C GLY A 73 -5.54 -0.93 0.59
N TYR A 74 -6.70 -1.44 0.99
CA TYR A 74 -7.77 -0.65 1.58
C TYR A 74 -8.40 -1.38 2.77
N ALA A 75 -7.94 -1.03 3.97
CA ALA A 75 -8.42 -1.67 5.20
C ALA A 75 -9.91 -1.39 5.43
N PRO A 76 -10.63 -2.27 6.14
CA PRO A 76 -11.98 -1.99 6.61
C PRO A 76 -12.07 -0.70 7.45
N GLN A 77 -13.26 -0.10 7.53
CA GLN A 77 -13.47 1.14 8.28
C GLN A 77 -13.50 0.88 9.81
N VAL A 78 -13.32 1.96 10.58
CA VAL A 78 -13.56 1.95 12.03
C VAL A 78 -15.02 1.53 12.28
N GLY A 79 -15.21 0.44 13.04
CA GLY A 79 -16.52 -0.16 13.31
C GLY A 79 -16.88 -1.38 12.46
N CYS A 80 -16.07 -1.75 11.45
CA CYS A 80 -16.18 -3.07 10.82
C CYS A 80 -15.84 -4.18 11.83
N GLU A 81 -16.41 -5.37 11.59
CA GLU A 81 -16.17 -6.59 12.38
C GLU A 81 -14.68 -6.93 12.43
N LEU A 82 -14.22 -7.45 13.56
CA LEU A 82 -12.82 -7.82 13.77
C LEU A 82 -12.35 -8.86 12.72
N GLU A 83 -13.20 -9.82 12.39
CA GLU A 83 -12.93 -10.84 11.36
C GLU A 83 -12.62 -10.22 9.98
N GLU A 84 -13.30 -9.13 9.60
CA GLU A 84 -13.01 -8.45 8.33
C GLU A 84 -11.63 -7.78 8.35
N LYS A 85 -11.24 -7.23 9.51
CA LYS A 85 -9.95 -6.58 9.71
C LYS A 85 -8.82 -7.61 9.72
N GLU A 86 -8.99 -8.69 10.47
CA GLU A 86 -8.03 -9.80 10.53
C GLU A 86 -7.82 -10.41 9.14
N ARG A 87 -8.89 -10.61 8.37
CA ARG A 87 -8.78 -11.08 6.98
C ARG A 87 -7.94 -10.13 6.12
N PHE A 88 -8.17 -8.82 6.21
CA PHE A 88 -7.36 -7.84 5.46
C PHE A 88 -5.88 -7.92 5.81
N TRP A 89 -5.53 -8.01 7.11
CA TRP A 89 -4.15 -8.12 7.54
C TRP A 89 -3.50 -9.44 7.12
N SER A 90 -4.22 -10.56 7.23
CA SER A 90 -3.76 -11.87 6.75
C SER A 90 -3.48 -11.86 5.24
N GLU A 91 -4.38 -11.29 4.44
CA GLU A 91 -4.18 -11.14 2.98
C GLU A 91 -2.96 -10.28 2.66
N LEU A 92 -2.69 -9.24 3.46
CA LEU A 92 -1.53 -8.37 3.29
C LEU A 92 -0.23 -9.09 3.70
N ASP A 93 -0.24 -9.82 4.82
CA ASP A 93 0.89 -10.63 5.29
C ASP A 93 1.28 -11.69 4.25
N GLU A 94 0.30 -12.43 3.70
CA GLU A 94 0.55 -13.42 2.65
C GLU A 94 1.23 -12.82 1.40
N VAL A 95 0.84 -11.59 1.02
CA VAL A 95 1.51 -10.88 -0.07
C VAL A 95 2.95 -10.56 0.29
N MET A 96 3.19 -10.06 1.50
CA MET A 96 4.54 -9.72 1.96
C MET A 96 5.45 -10.94 2.04
N GLU A 97 4.96 -12.05 2.58
CA GLU A 97 5.70 -13.33 2.68
C GLU A 97 6.00 -13.93 1.32
N SER A 98 5.15 -13.69 0.32
CA SER A 98 5.37 -14.17 -1.05
C SER A 98 6.48 -13.40 -1.80
N ILE A 99 6.91 -12.25 -1.29
CA ILE A 99 7.92 -11.41 -1.93
C ILE A 99 9.32 -11.87 -1.50
N PRO A 100 10.24 -12.18 -2.44
CA PRO A 100 11.60 -12.54 -2.09
C PRO A 100 12.33 -11.41 -1.35
N THR A 101 13.09 -11.76 -0.31
CA THR A 101 13.80 -10.83 0.60
C THR A 101 14.76 -9.84 -0.11
N GLY A 102 15.20 -10.16 -1.33
CA GLY A 102 16.08 -9.28 -2.13
C GLY A 102 15.34 -8.21 -2.96
N GLU A 103 14.02 -8.29 -3.06
CA GLU A 103 13.22 -7.37 -3.87
C GLU A 103 12.75 -6.17 -3.05
N ARG A 104 12.51 -5.04 -3.73
CA ARG A 104 11.99 -3.84 -3.07
C ARG A 104 10.48 -3.92 -2.96
N VAL A 105 9.94 -3.42 -1.84
CA VAL A 105 8.50 -3.33 -1.62
C VAL A 105 8.09 -1.90 -1.31
N VAL A 106 6.99 -1.47 -1.91
CA VAL A 106 6.32 -0.21 -1.60
C VAL A 106 4.85 -0.51 -1.35
N ILE A 107 4.38 -0.21 -0.14
CA ILE A 107 2.96 -0.36 0.22
C ILE A 107 2.31 1.02 0.12
N GLY A 108 1.25 1.10 -0.67
CA GLY A 108 0.34 2.23 -0.73
C GLY A 108 -1.06 1.80 -0.30
N ALA A 109 -1.40 2.06 0.95
CA ALA A 109 -2.71 1.69 1.49
C ALA A 109 -3.38 2.83 2.26
N ASP A 110 -4.71 2.77 2.31
CA ASP A 110 -5.49 3.49 3.31
C ASP A 110 -5.91 2.48 4.38
N PHE A 111 -5.29 2.61 5.55
CA PHE A 111 -5.47 1.69 6.68
C PHE A 111 -6.62 2.10 7.62
N ASN A 112 -7.29 3.25 7.39
CA ASN A 112 -8.32 3.80 8.29
C ASN A 112 -7.88 3.91 9.78
N GLY A 113 -6.57 3.94 10.05
CA GLY A 113 -5.99 4.04 11.39
C GLY A 113 -5.41 5.40 11.70
N HIS A 114 -5.49 5.81 12.96
CA HIS A 114 -4.75 6.93 13.53
C HIS A 114 -3.60 6.36 14.35
N VAL A 115 -2.35 6.54 13.91
CA VAL A 115 -1.16 5.98 14.60
C VAL A 115 -0.74 6.75 15.85
N GLY A 116 -1.30 7.94 16.09
CA GLY A 116 -0.98 8.77 17.25
C GLY A 116 0.01 9.90 16.96
N GLU A 117 0.05 10.90 17.84
CA GLU A 117 1.15 11.87 17.94
C GLU A 117 2.33 11.27 18.71
N GLY A 118 3.56 11.55 18.27
CA GLY A 118 4.78 10.99 18.86
C GLY A 118 5.04 9.55 18.42
N ASN A 119 6.28 9.10 18.58
CA ASN A 119 6.73 7.76 18.18
C ASN A 119 7.55 7.04 19.25
N THR A 120 7.41 7.45 20.51
CA THR A 120 8.20 6.85 21.61
C THR A 120 7.87 5.36 21.74
N GLY A 121 8.86 4.50 21.53
CA GLY A 121 8.70 3.04 21.50
C GLY A 121 8.41 2.45 20.11
N ASP A 122 8.17 3.29 19.10
CA ASP A 122 7.85 2.91 17.73
C ASP A 122 8.74 3.65 16.71
N GLU A 123 9.92 4.12 17.13
CA GLU A 123 10.78 5.03 16.35
C GLU A 123 11.23 4.45 15.01
N GLU A 124 11.32 3.12 14.92
CA GLU A 124 11.76 2.40 13.73
C GLU A 124 10.69 2.35 12.64
N VAL A 125 9.41 2.42 13.03
CA VAL A 125 8.28 2.13 12.15
C VAL A 125 7.38 3.33 11.89
N MET A 126 7.44 4.37 12.73
CA MET A 126 6.60 5.56 12.57
C MET A 126 7.36 6.88 12.80
N GLY A 127 6.90 7.91 12.08
CA GLY A 127 7.39 9.28 12.24
C GLY A 127 6.83 9.99 13.47
N LYS A 128 7.50 11.07 13.90
CA LYS A 128 7.17 11.82 15.13
C LYS A 128 5.89 12.66 15.06
N PHE A 129 5.51 13.09 13.85
CA PHE A 129 4.53 14.17 13.66
C PHE A 129 3.15 13.65 13.23
N GLY A 130 2.68 12.58 13.86
CA GLY A 130 1.30 12.13 13.68
C GLY A 130 0.31 13.05 14.38
N VAL A 131 -0.98 12.87 14.06
CA VAL A 131 -2.09 13.65 14.60
C VAL A 131 -3.14 12.73 15.19
N LYS A 132 -3.89 13.24 16.18
CA LYS A 132 -4.92 12.50 16.95
C LYS A 132 -4.32 11.41 17.84
N GLU A 133 -5.13 10.89 18.76
CA GLU A 133 -4.76 9.75 19.60
C GLU A 133 -4.74 8.45 18.78
N ARG A 134 -3.89 7.50 19.20
CA ARG A 134 -3.82 6.19 18.57
C ARG A 134 -5.12 5.42 18.78
N ASN A 135 -5.74 4.96 17.70
CA ASN A 135 -6.91 4.07 17.77
C ASN A 135 -6.50 2.60 17.51
N LEU A 136 -7.44 1.67 17.66
CA LEU A 136 -7.21 0.24 17.45
C LEU A 136 -6.63 -0.06 16.06
N GLU A 137 -7.20 0.53 15.01
CA GLU A 137 -6.72 0.36 13.64
C GLU A 137 -5.30 0.92 13.47
N GLY A 138 -4.99 2.04 14.12
CA GLY A 138 -3.64 2.60 14.13
C GLY A 138 -2.63 1.74 14.88
N GLN A 139 -3.04 1.08 15.96
CA GLN A 139 -2.19 0.09 16.63
C GLN A 139 -1.91 -1.11 15.71
N MET A 140 -2.92 -1.60 14.98
CA MET A 140 -2.71 -2.68 14.00
C MET A 140 -1.70 -2.30 12.91
N VAL A 141 -1.69 -1.04 12.45
CA VAL A 141 -0.70 -0.54 11.48
C VAL A 141 0.71 -0.58 12.07
N VAL A 142 0.87 -0.12 13.32
CA VAL A 142 2.16 -0.13 14.01
C VAL A 142 2.64 -1.56 14.26
N ASP A 143 1.75 -2.44 14.73
CA ASP A 143 2.05 -3.85 14.97
C ASP A 143 2.46 -4.57 13.68
N PHE A 144 1.81 -4.27 12.55
CA PHE A 144 2.20 -4.81 11.25
C PHE A 144 3.58 -4.32 10.81
N ALA A 145 3.91 -3.06 11.05
CA ALA A 145 5.19 -2.48 10.64
C ALA A 145 6.39 -2.98 11.47
N HIS A 146 6.16 -3.51 12.66
CA HIS A 146 7.18 -4.14 13.52
C HIS A 146 7.52 -5.59 13.15
N ARG A 147 6.79 -6.20 12.21
CA ARG A 147 6.98 -7.60 11.82
C ARG A 147 8.16 -7.82 10.88
#